data_AF-M1DRS4-F1
#
_entry.id   AF-M1DRS4-F1
#
_cell.length_a   1.000
_cell.length_b   1.000
_cell.length_c   1.000
_cell.angle_alpha   90.00
_cell.angle_beta   90.00
_cell.angle_gamma   90.00
#
_symmetry.space_group_name_H-M   'P 1'
#
loop_
_entity.id
_entity.type
_entity.pdbx_description
1 polymer ?
#
loop_
_entity_poly.entity_id
_entity_poly.type
_entity_poly.pdbx_seq_one_letter_code
_entity_poly.pdbx_strand_id
1 'polypeptide(L)'
;MSMSSSIREQMEFPSLEVMMFRDRILTFKQLEGERIHEAWARFKSLLFRWPTYEIPDIVLLDCFYISLGSRNKELAERLIPSGITHQPYAIAAYLLDDMAEANQEVEDFILDALMTQMDELAKNIVEIEVQCKKKDKYITPHERREPKDNEGKHVEGMLSIILNNEEVWEAFGQKEIGEGNVSWRVTKVLGNLTHTAV
;
A
#
# COMPACT_ATOMS: atom_id res chain seq x y z
N MET A 1 34.58 58.04 41.27
CA MET A 1 33.29 58.05 40.54
C MET A 1 33.18 56.71 39.84
N SER A 2 32.45 55.77 40.45
CA SER A 2 32.23 54.44 39.87
C SER A 2 31.02 54.51 38.95
N MET A 3 31.22 54.23 37.67
CA MET A 3 30.10 54.06 36.74
C MET A 3 29.47 52.69 37.00
N SER A 4 28.31 52.68 37.64
CA SER A 4 27.44 51.51 37.65
C SER A 4 26.89 51.34 36.25
N SER A 5 27.49 50.48 35.42
CA SER A 5 26.84 49.98 34.23
C SER A 5 25.67 49.12 34.68
N SER A 6 24.50 49.75 34.72
CA SER A 6 23.20 49.12 34.86
C SER A 6 23.13 47.96 33.88
N ILE A 7 23.23 46.74 34.42
CA ILE A 7 22.83 45.50 33.75
C ILE A 7 21.31 45.63 33.64
N ARG A 8 20.85 46.41 32.66
CA ARG A 8 19.51 46.24 32.12
C ARG A 8 19.58 44.88 31.46
N GLU A 9 18.88 43.92 32.04
CA GLU A 9 18.50 42.70 31.36
C GLU A 9 17.99 43.10 29.98
N GLN A 10 18.84 42.90 28.98
CA GLN A 10 18.46 42.96 27.58
C GLN A 10 17.53 41.76 27.41
N MET A 11 16.22 41.98 27.51
CA MET A 11 15.25 41.04 26.93
C MET A 11 15.49 41.07 25.43
N GLU A 12 16.38 40.21 24.98
CA GLU A 12 16.69 40.01 23.57
C GLU A 12 15.49 39.26 22.97
N PHE A 13 14.70 39.98 22.16
CA PHE A 13 13.54 39.39 21.50
C PHE A 13 14.03 38.33 20.51
N PRO A 14 13.43 37.13 20.48
CA PRO A 14 13.81 36.10 19.51
C PRO A 14 13.69 36.64 18.09
N SER A 15 14.65 36.32 17.23
CA SER A 15 14.57 36.72 15.82
C SER A 15 13.30 36.14 15.17
N LEU A 16 12.79 36.82 14.13
CA LEU A 16 11.62 36.34 13.37
C LEU A 16 11.81 34.90 12.89
N GLU A 17 13.04 34.54 12.52
CA GLU A 17 13.41 33.19 12.11
C GLU A 17 13.16 32.18 13.25
N VAL A 18 13.66 32.45 14.46
CA VAL A 18 13.43 31.61 15.66
C VAL A 18 11.94 31.45 15.95
N MET A 19 11.16 32.53 15.84
CA MET A 19 9.71 32.49 16.06
C MET A 19 8.99 31.62 15.02
N MET A 20 9.36 31.73 13.73
CA MET A 20 8.82 30.89 12.67
C MET A 20 9.21 29.41 12.82
N PHE A 21 10.40 29.11 13.36
CA PHE A 21 10.80 27.72 13.62
C PHE A 21 10.03 27.11 14.78
N ARG A 22 9.87 27.86 15.87
CA ARG A 22 9.03 27.46 17.00
C ARG A 22 7.62 27.16 16.53
N ASP A 23 7.03 28.04 15.72
CA ASP A 23 5.70 27.83 15.14
C ASP A 23 5.62 26.50 14.40
N ARG A 24 6.54 26.21 13.47
CA ARG A 24 6.54 24.97 12.69
C ARG A 24 6.64 23.69 13.54
N ILE A 25 7.40 23.72 14.62
CA ILE A 25 7.53 22.58 15.54
C ILE A 25 6.23 22.42 16.35
N LEU A 26 5.69 23.52 16.88
CA LEU A 26 4.49 23.49 17.72
C LEU A 26 3.21 23.20 16.93
N THR A 27 3.17 23.55 15.65
CA THR A 27 2.07 23.26 14.73
C THR A 27 2.29 21.97 13.94
N PHE A 28 3.28 21.16 14.32
CA PHE A 28 3.50 19.87 13.66
C PHE A 28 2.23 19.02 13.78
N LYS A 29 1.85 18.40 12.66
CA LYS A 29 0.69 17.52 12.57
C LYS A 29 1.04 16.33 11.71
N GLN A 30 0.66 15.13 12.15
CA GLN A 30 0.72 13.94 11.32
C GLN A 30 -0.11 14.13 10.05
N LEU A 31 0.41 13.69 8.90
CA LEU A 31 -0.30 13.69 7.63
C LEU A 31 -1.28 12.49 7.54
N GLU A 32 -2.31 12.62 6.72
CA GLU A 32 -3.27 11.53 6.49
C GLU A 32 -2.56 10.31 5.88
N GLY A 33 -2.79 9.12 6.44
CA GLY A 33 -2.11 7.89 6.02
C GLY A 33 -0.67 7.71 6.52
N GLU A 34 -0.02 8.75 7.06
CA GLU A 34 1.37 8.71 7.55
C GLU A 34 1.51 7.73 8.73
N ARG A 35 2.49 6.85 8.66
CA ARG A 35 2.83 5.94 9.77
C ARG A 35 3.66 6.66 10.83
N ILE A 36 3.66 6.12 12.05
CA ILE A 36 4.35 6.77 13.17
C ILE A 36 5.85 6.96 12.91
N HIS A 37 6.51 6.00 12.25
CA HIS A 37 7.93 6.08 11.93
C HIS A 37 8.24 7.15 10.86
N GLU A 38 7.36 7.31 9.86
CA GLU A 38 7.45 8.38 8.85
C GLU A 38 7.28 9.75 9.50
N ALA A 39 6.26 9.90 10.37
CA ALA A 39 6.01 11.12 11.12
C ALA A 39 7.18 11.47 12.04
N TRP A 40 7.75 10.47 12.72
CA TRP A 40 8.93 10.65 13.58
C TRP A 40 10.17 11.08 12.79
N ALA A 41 10.44 10.47 11.64
CA ALA A 41 11.52 10.87 10.75
C ALA A 41 11.36 12.33 10.25
N ARG A 42 10.13 12.72 9.88
CA ARG A 42 9.83 14.11 9.47
C ARG A 42 10.00 15.09 10.62
N PHE A 43 9.58 14.72 11.82
CA PHE A 43 9.78 15.52 13.02
C PHE A 43 11.28 15.71 13.33
N LYS A 44 12.07 14.64 13.32
CA LYS A 44 13.54 14.71 13.49
C LYS A 44 14.21 15.58 12.42
N SER A 45 13.74 15.52 11.16
CA SER A 45 14.26 16.38 10.08
C SER A 45 14.01 17.87 10.36
N LEU A 46 12.86 18.20 10.96
CA LEU A 46 12.59 19.57 11.41
C LEU A 46 13.52 20.02 12.54
N LEU A 47 13.80 19.13 13.51
CA LEU A 47 14.72 19.41 14.62
C LEU A 47 16.19 19.52 14.16
N PHE A 48 16.64 18.64 13.27
CA PHE A 48 18.01 18.63 12.76
C PHE A 48 18.34 19.91 11.99
N ARG A 49 17.37 20.45 11.26
CA ARG A 49 17.56 21.66 10.46
C ARG A 49 17.75 22.92 11.31
N TRP A 50 17.31 22.91 12.57
CA TRP A 50 17.35 24.06 13.47
C TRP A 50 17.54 23.61 14.92
N PRO A 51 18.76 23.72 15.48
CA PRO A 51 19.00 23.26 16.84
C PRO A 51 18.12 24.07 17.82
N THR A 52 17.30 23.35 18.57
CA THR A 52 16.26 23.89 19.46
C THR A 52 16.85 24.36 20.78
N TYR A 53 17.79 25.31 20.76
CA TYR A 53 18.51 25.77 21.96
C TYR A 53 17.59 26.28 23.08
N GLU A 54 16.32 26.55 22.79
CA GLU A 54 15.36 27.15 23.73
C GLU A 54 14.08 26.33 23.95
N ILE A 55 13.91 25.15 23.31
CA ILE A 55 12.71 24.32 23.53
C ILE A 55 13.10 23.12 24.39
N PRO A 56 12.50 22.95 25.58
CA PRO A 56 12.76 21.79 26.42
C PRO A 56 12.35 20.48 25.71
N ASP A 57 13.19 19.46 25.84
CA ASP A 57 12.99 18.10 25.35
C ASP A 57 11.58 17.53 25.60
N ILE A 58 11.05 17.74 26.80
CA ILE A 58 9.69 17.32 27.17
C ILE A 58 8.62 17.98 26.30
N VAL A 59 8.80 19.27 25.95
CA VAL A 59 7.87 20.00 25.07
C VAL A 59 7.94 19.46 23.65
N LEU A 60 9.13 19.05 23.17
CA LEU A 60 9.27 18.43 21.86
C LEU A 60 8.54 17.09 21.78
N LEU A 61 8.68 16.26 22.82
CA LEU A 61 7.98 14.99 22.92
C LEU A 61 6.47 15.17 23.04
N ASP A 62 6.01 16.12 23.86
CA ASP A 62 4.59 16.46 24.00
C ASP A 62 4.00 16.91 22.67
N CYS A 63 4.68 17.81 21.96
CA CYS A 63 4.25 18.28 20.65
C CYS A 63 4.15 17.13 19.64
N PHE A 64 5.16 16.28 19.59
CA PHE A 64 5.12 15.09 18.74
C PHE A 64 3.93 14.20 19.12
N TYR A 65 3.76 13.85 20.40
CA TYR A 65 2.68 12.99 20.86
C TYR A 65 1.29 13.56 20.55
N ILE A 66 1.05 14.84 20.86
CA ILE A 66 -0.24 15.51 20.61
C ILE A 66 -0.58 15.52 19.12
N SER A 67 0.42 15.67 18.26
CA SER A 67 0.28 15.71 16.80
C SER A 67 -0.15 14.38 16.15
N LEU A 68 0.03 13.25 16.86
CA LEU A 68 -0.27 11.92 16.35
C LEU A 68 -1.79 11.68 16.27
N GLY A 69 -2.19 10.97 15.22
CA GLY A 69 -3.52 10.38 15.07
C GLY A 69 -3.76 9.26 16.07
N SER A 70 -5.03 8.91 16.32
CA SER A 70 -5.43 7.93 17.34
C SER A 70 -4.70 6.59 17.23
N ARG A 71 -4.59 6.04 16.01
CA ARG A 71 -3.89 4.77 15.75
C ARG A 71 -2.42 4.82 16.16
N ASN A 72 -1.73 5.91 15.84
CA ASN A 72 -0.31 6.06 16.17
C ASN A 72 -0.10 6.39 17.66
N LYS A 73 -1.06 7.07 18.31
CA LYS A 73 -1.03 7.28 19.77
C LYS A 73 -1.11 5.96 20.53
N GLU A 74 -2.01 5.06 20.13
CA GLU A 74 -2.12 3.74 20.75
C GLU A 74 -0.81 2.94 20.65
N LEU A 75 -0.15 3.00 19.49
CA LEU A 75 1.15 2.37 19.30
C LEU A 75 2.23 2.99 20.20
N ALA A 76 2.27 4.31 20.29
CA ALA A 76 3.17 5.04 21.19
C ALA A 76 2.96 4.69 22.67
N GLU A 77 1.71 4.60 23.14
CA GLU A 77 1.37 4.20 24.51
C GLU A 77 1.82 2.76 24.83
N ARG A 78 1.67 1.84 23.86
CA ARG A 78 2.15 0.45 23.99
C ARG A 78 3.67 0.36 24.09
N LEU A 79 4.39 1.22 23.36
CA LEU A 79 5.85 1.25 23.34
C LEU A 79 6.43 1.85 24.62
N ILE A 80 5.78 2.87 25.16
CA ILE A 80 6.22 3.56 26.36
C ILE A 80 5.10 3.48 27.39
N PRO A 81 5.04 2.39 28.19
CA PRO A 81 3.97 2.19 29.18
C PRO A 81 3.89 3.30 30.21
N SER A 82 4.98 4.05 30.41
CA SER A 82 5.05 5.20 31.31
C SER A 82 4.60 6.52 30.66
N GLY A 83 4.27 6.54 29.37
CA GLY A 83 3.98 7.74 28.57
C GLY A 83 5.26 8.37 27.98
N ILE A 84 5.19 8.73 26.69
CA ILE A 84 6.27 9.42 25.95
C ILE A 84 6.77 10.66 26.71
N THR A 85 5.86 11.39 27.33
CA THR A 85 6.09 12.69 27.98
C THR A 85 6.83 12.57 29.32
N HIS A 86 6.90 11.36 29.90
CA HIS A 86 7.55 11.08 31.18
C HIS A 86 8.96 10.49 31.04
N GLN A 87 9.42 10.24 29.81
CA GLN A 87 10.75 9.73 29.52
C GLN A 87 11.71 10.86 29.14
N PRO A 88 13.01 10.75 29.47
CA PRO A 88 14.04 11.58 28.86
C PRO A 88 13.98 11.46 27.32
N TYR A 89 14.21 12.56 26.60
CA TYR A 89 14.16 12.58 25.14
C TYR A 89 15.03 11.51 24.49
N ALA A 90 16.25 11.30 25.01
CA ALA A 90 17.14 10.26 24.50
C ALA A 90 16.51 8.85 24.56
N ILE A 91 15.75 8.53 25.61
CA ILE A 91 15.09 7.22 25.77
C ILE A 91 13.89 7.13 24.84
N ALA A 92 13.04 8.17 24.80
CA ALA A 92 11.88 8.19 23.92
C ALA A 92 12.28 8.13 22.44
N ALA A 93 13.30 8.90 22.05
CA ALA A 93 13.85 8.91 20.70
C ALA A 93 14.42 7.54 20.32
N TYR A 94 15.19 6.91 21.21
CA TYR A 94 15.70 5.56 21.00
C TYR A 94 14.58 4.54 20.75
N LEU A 95 13.53 4.56 21.57
CA LEU A 95 12.39 3.63 21.41
C LEU A 95 11.59 3.89 20.12
N LEU A 96 11.46 5.16 19.72
CA LEU A 96 10.82 5.52 18.45
C LEU A 96 11.69 5.15 17.23
N ASP A 97 13.01 5.22 17.37
CA ASP A 97 13.97 4.81 16.34
C ASP A 97 13.99 3.28 16.16
N ASP A 98 14.04 2.53 17.27
CA ASP A 98 13.96 1.07 17.27
C ASP A 98 12.65 0.57 16.62
N MET A 99 11.53 1.24 16.91
CA MET A 99 10.26 0.94 16.26
C MET A 99 10.25 1.30 14.76
N ALA A 100 10.93 2.38 14.36
CA ALA A 100 11.05 2.75 12.96
C ALA A 100 11.84 1.70 12.17
N GLU A 101 12.92 1.18 12.76
CA GLU A 101 13.74 0.13 12.19
C GLU A 101 12.95 -1.18 12.06
N ALA A 102 12.31 -1.64 13.14
CA ALA A 102 11.51 -2.88 13.13
C ALA A 102 10.34 -2.82 12.13
N ASN A 103 9.66 -1.68 11.99
CA ASN A 103 8.58 -1.53 11.02
C ASN A 103 9.10 -1.55 9.57
N GLN A 104 10.23 -0.89 9.31
CA GLN A 104 10.86 -0.92 7.99
C GLN A 104 11.25 -2.34 7.59
N GLU A 105 11.88 -3.10 8.49
CA GLU A 105 12.27 -4.49 8.23
C GLU A 105 11.06 -5.39 7.91
N VAL A 106 9.97 -5.24 8.66
CA VAL A 106 8.74 -6.00 8.42
C VAL A 106 8.13 -5.64 7.07
N GLU A 107 8.12 -4.35 6.71
CA GLU A 107 7.60 -3.89 5.43
C GLU A 107 8.43 -4.39 4.26
N ASP A 108 9.76 -4.30 4.36
CA ASP A 108 10.70 -4.82 3.37
C ASP A 108 10.53 -6.34 3.19
N PHE A 109 10.38 -7.08 4.30
CA PHE A 109 10.11 -8.52 4.27
C PHE A 109 8.77 -8.86 3.58
N ILE A 110 7.70 -8.11 3.86
CA ILE A 110 6.39 -8.31 3.21
C ILE A 110 6.50 -8.02 1.71
N LEU A 111 7.19 -6.95 1.32
CA LEU A 111 7.40 -6.60 -0.09
C LEU A 111 8.17 -7.69 -0.83
N ASP A 112 9.25 -8.23 -0.25
CA ASP A 112 10.03 -9.32 -0.83
C ASP A 112 9.21 -10.62 -0.97
N ALA A 113 8.41 -10.96 0.05
CA ALA A 113 7.53 -12.12 0.01
C ALA A 113 6.43 -11.97 -1.06
N LEU A 114 5.86 -10.77 -1.23
CA LEU A 114 4.88 -10.50 -2.29
C LEU A 114 5.51 -10.58 -3.68
N MET A 115 6.71 -10.02 -3.84
CA MET A 115 7.44 -10.04 -5.10
C MET A 115 7.80 -11.48 -5.51
N THR A 116 8.27 -12.28 -4.56
CA THR A 116 8.51 -13.72 -4.75
C THR A 116 7.25 -14.47 -5.20
N GLN A 117 6.09 -14.15 -4.63
CA GLN A 117 4.82 -14.76 -5.06
C GLN A 117 4.42 -14.35 -6.47
N MET A 118 4.66 -13.10 -6.86
CA MET A 118 4.39 -12.63 -8.22
C MET A 118 5.30 -13.33 -9.25
N ASP A 119 6.57 -13.57 -8.92
CA ASP A 119 7.51 -14.27 -9.79
C ASP A 119 7.11 -15.74 -9.99
N GLU A 120 6.70 -16.43 -8.92
CA GLU A 120 6.21 -17.82 -9.02
C GLU A 120 4.90 -17.88 -9.81
N LEU A 121 4.00 -16.90 -9.64
CA LEU A 121 2.77 -16.79 -10.44
C LEU A 121 3.10 -16.58 -11.93
N ALA A 122 4.04 -15.68 -12.24
CA ALA A 122 4.48 -15.42 -13.61
C ALA A 122 5.08 -16.68 -14.26
N LYS A 123 5.90 -17.43 -13.51
CA LYS A 123 6.46 -18.71 -13.94
C LYS A 123 5.39 -19.75 -14.23
N ASN A 124 4.39 -19.89 -13.37
CA ASN A 124 3.26 -20.79 -13.58
C ASN A 124 2.46 -20.43 -14.84
N ILE A 125 2.25 -19.14 -15.12
CA ILE A 125 1.57 -18.67 -16.35
C ILE A 125 2.34 -19.11 -17.60
N VAL A 126 3.67 -18.91 -17.63
CA VAL A 126 4.52 -19.32 -18.76
C VAL A 126 4.50 -20.83 -18.95
N GLU A 127 4.55 -21.60 -17.86
CA GLU A 127 4.47 -23.06 -17.93
C GLU A 127 3.12 -23.52 -18.51
N ILE A 128 2.01 -22.94 -18.05
CA ILE A 128 0.67 -23.23 -18.60
C ILE A 128 0.62 -22.89 -20.10
N GLU A 129 1.17 -21.75 -20.52
CA GLU A 129 1.21 -21.35 -21.94
C GLU A 129 1.97 -22.36 -22.81
N VAL A 130 3.14 -22.82 -22.33
CA VAL A 130 3.93 -23.87 -23.01
C VAL A 130 3.16 -25.18 -23.10
N GLN A 131 2.45 -25.57 -22.04
CA GLN A 131 1.65 -26.79 -22.03
C GLN A 131 0.44 -26.69 -22.97
N CYS A 132 -0.22 -25.53 -23.07
CA CYS A 132 -1.26 -25.26 -24.05
C CYS A 132 -0.72 -25.39 -25.49
N LYS A 133 0.45 -24.80 -25.79
CA LYS A 133 1.10 -24.92 -27.12
C LYS A 133 1.53 -26.34 -27.47
N LYS A 134 1.93 -27.15 -26.48
CA LYS A 134 2.28 -28.57 -26.70
C LYS A 134 1.04 -29.43 -26.98
N LYS A 135 -0.09 -29.16 -26.30
CA LYS A 135 -1.35 -29.89 -26.49
C LYS A 135 -2.08 -29.48 -27.77
N ASP A 136 -1.85 -28.27 -28.28
CA ASP A 136 -2.32 -27.82 -29.60
C ASP A 136 -1.69 -28.59 -30.78
N LYS A 137 -0.64 -29.39 -30.51
CA LYS A 137 -0.01 -30.28 -31.49
C LYS A 137 -0.53 -31.72 -31.48
N TYR A 138 -1.57 -32.05 -30.71
CA TYR A 138 -2.15 -33.39 -30.75
C TYR A 138 -3.67 -33.38 -30.93
N ILE A 139 -4.07 -33.10 -32.17
CA ILE A 139 -5.16 -33.82 -32.81
C ILE A 139 -4.52 -34.59 -33.96
N THR A 140 -4.40 -35.92 -33.84
CA THR A 140 -3.97 -36.76 -34.95
C THR A 140 -5.05 -36.67 -36.06
N PRO A 141 -4.76 -36.14 -37.28
CA PRO A 141 -5.77 -35.95 -38.35
C PRO A 141 -6.12 -37.23 -39.12
N HIS A 142 -6.00 -38.39 -38.48
CA HIS A 142 -6.12 -39.71 -39.09
C HIS A 142 -6.41 -40.61 -37.88
N GLU A 143 -7.61 -41.13 -37.64
CA GLU A 143 -8.55 -41.77 -38.53
C GLU A 143 -9.97 -41.26 -38.20
N ARG A 144 -10.37 -40.13 -38.79
CA ARG A 144 -11.79 -39.82 -38.87
C ARG A 144 -12.36 -40.67 -40.00
N ARG A 145 -12.69 -41.92 -39.68
CA ARG A 145 -13.60 -42.74 -40.49
C ARG A 145 -14.83 -41.89 -40.69
N GLU A 146 -15.10 -41.48 -41.92
CA GLU A 146 -16.27 -40.66 -42.27
C GLU A 146 -17.52 -41.31 -41.65
N PRO A 147 -18.22 -40.64 -40.72
CA PRO A 147 -19.52 -41.11 -40.26
C PRO A 147 -20.48 -40.87 -41.42
N LYS A 148 -21.13 -41.94 -41.85
CA LYS A 148 -22.14 -41.91 -42.91
C LYS A 148 -23.13 -40.77 -42.63
N ASP A 149 -23.53 -40.08 -43.68
CA ASP A 149 -24.17 -38.74 -43.75
C ASP A 149 -25.52 -38.56 -43.01
N ASN A 150 -25.91 -39.49 -42.13
CA ASN A 150 -27.12 -39.45 -41.33
C ASN A 150 -26.88 -39.01 -39.86
N GLU A 151 -25.64 -38.99 -39.38
CA GLU A 151 -25.30 -38.66 -37.98
C GLU A 151 -25.03 -37.15 -37.77
N GLY A 152 -24.52 -36.46 -38.80
CA GLY A 152 -24.18 -35.03 -38.74
C GLY A 152 -25.39 -34.11 -38.51
N LYS A 153 -26.55 -34.46 -39.07
CA LYS A 153 -27.79 -33.66 -38.91
C LYS A 153 -28.34 -33.68 -37.49
N HIS A 154 -28.13 -34.78 -36.76
CA HIS A 154 -28.56 -34.91 -35.37
C HIS A 154 -27.64 -34.10 -34.43
N VAL A 155 -26.33 -34.14 -34.69
CA VAL A 155 -25.34 -33.38 -33.92
C VAL A 155 -25.49 -31.87 -34.15
N GLU A 156 -25.77 -31.44 -35.39
CA GLU A 156 -25.99 -30.03 -35.70
C GLU A 156 -27.29 -29.48 -35.09
N GLY A 157 -28.34 -30.31 -35.03
CA GLY A 157 -29.57 -29.99 -34.28
C GLY A 157 -29.33 -29.89 -32.77
N MET A 158 -28.54 -30.80 -32.20
CA MET A 158 -28.15 -30.75 -30.78
C MET A 158 -27.28 -29.53 -30.44
N LEU A 159 -26.33 -29.18 -31.31
CA LEU A 159 -25.49 -27.99 -31.16
C LEU A 159 -26.31 -26.70 -31.29
N SER A 160 -27.31 -26.67 -32.18
CA SER A 160 -28.22 -25.54 -32.31
C SER A 160 -29.09 -25.33 -31.05
N ILE A 161 -29.48 -26.42 -30.37
CA ILE A 161 -30.22 -26.35 -29.09
C ILE A 161 -29.31 -25.84 -27.97
N ILE A 162 -28.04 -26.28 -27.92
CA ILE A 162 -27.07 -25.84 -26.90
C ILE A 162 -26.67 -24.38 -27.10
N LEU A 163 -26.50 -23.93 -28.35
CA LEU A 163 -26.08 -22.57 -28.67
C LEU A 163 -27.22 -21.54 -28.58
N ASN A 164 -28.47 -21.94 -28.84
CA ASN A 164 -29.64 -21.06 -28.76
C ASN A 164 -30.29 -21.00 -27.37
N ASN A 165 -29.80 -21.75 -26.39
CA ASN A 165 -30.31 -21.64 -25.03
C ASN A 165 -29.66 -20.43 -24.35
N GLU A 166 -30.36 -19.28 -24.35
CA GLU A 166 -29.92 -18.04 -23.69
C GLU A 166 -29.61 -18.26 -22.19
N GLU A 167 -30.20 -19.29 -21.56
CA GLU A 167 -29.90 -19.70 -20.18
C GLU A 167 -28.47 -20.23 -19.97
N VAL A 168 -27.79 -20.73 -21.02
CA VAL A 168 -26.41 -21.25 -20.90
C VAL A 168 -25.38 -20.12 -20.86
N TRP A 169 -25.70 -18.96 -21.45
CA TRP A 169 -24.81 -17.79 -21.48
C TRP A 169 -24.91 -16.91 -20.22
N GLU A 170 -26.01 -17.01 -19.46
CA GLU A 170 -26.17 -16.39 -18.14
C GLU A 170 -25.19 -16.94 -17.09
N ALA A 171 -24.63 -18.13 -17.31
CA ALA A 171 -23.76 -18.81 -16.34
C ALA A 171 -22.27 -18.40 -16.40
N PHE A 172 -21.82 -17.71 -17.45
CA PHE A 172 -20.43 -17.25 -17.57
C PHE A 172 -20.28 -15.79 -17.08
N GLY A 173 -20.42 -15.60 -15.76
CA GLY A 173 -20.05 -14.35 -15.09
C GLY A 173 -18.55 -14.30 -14.78
N GLN A 174 -17.87 -13.19 -15.12
CA GLN A 174 -16.51 -12.95 -14.62
C GLN A 174 -16.58 -12.50 -13.15
N LYS A 175 -15.73 -13.10 -12.30
CA LYS A 175 -15.61 -12.77 -10.88
C LYS A 175 -14.72 -11.55 -10.71
N GLU A 176 -15.30 -10.41 -10.34
CA GLU A 176 -14.54 -9.24 -9.90
C GLU A 176 -14.54 -9.15 -8.37
N ILE A 177 -13.35 -8.92 -7.80
CA ILE A 177 -13.18 -8.74 -6.36
C ILE A 177 -12.91 -7.25 -6.12
N GLY A 178 -13.95 -6.52 -5.73
CA GLY A 178 -13.84 -5.16 -5.20
C GLY A 178 -13.94 -5.17 -3.68
N GLU A 179 -13.22 -4.26 -3.02
CA GLU A 179 -13.09 -4.15 -1.57
C GLU A 179 -14.44 -4.34 -0.85
N GLY A 180 -14.61 -5.53 -0.27
CA GLY A 180 -15.67 -5.85 0.68
C GLY A 180 -16.95 -6.50 0.14
N ASN A 181 -17.16 -6.69 -1.18
CA ASN A 181 -18.33 -7.45 -1.68
C ASN A 181 -18.10 -8.16 -3.02
N VAL A 182 -18.57 -9.41 -3.11
CA VAL A 182 -18.52 -10.23 -4.33
C VAL A 182 -19.73 -9.93 -5.20
N SER A 183 -19.50 -9.47 -6.44
CA SER A 183 -20.55 -9.20 -7.42
C SER A 183 -20.27 -9.96 -8.73
N TRP A 184 -21.29 -10.59 -9.29
CA TRP A 184 -21.22 -11.28 -10.58
C TRP A 184 -21.79 -10.35 -11.66
N ARG A 185 -20.99 -10.06 -12.69
CA ARG A 185 -21.48 -9.38 -13.91
C ARG A 185 -21.43 -10.35 -15.09
N VAL A 186 -22.55 -10.47 -15.78
CA VAL A 186 -22.65 -11.21 -17.05
C VAL A 186 -22.18 -10.28 -18.18
N THR A 187 -21.12 -10.65 -18.88
CA THR A 187 -20.61 -9.88 -20.03
C THR A 187 -20.70 -10.71 -21.30
N LYS A 188 -21.49 -10.23 -22.27
CA LYS A 188 -21.63 -10.83 -23.59
C LYS A 188 -20.39 -10.51 -24.43
N VAL A 189 -19.47 -11.46 -24.57
CA VAL A 189 -18.31 -11.33 -25.47
C VAL A 189 -18.80 -11.61 -26.89
N LEU A 190 -19.20 -10.57 -27.62
CA LEU A 190 -19.41 -10.69 -29.06
C LEU A 190 -18.05 -10.83 -29.74
N GLY A 191 -17.81 -12.01 -30.32
CA GLY A 191 -16.64 -12.31 -31.12
C GLY A 191 -16.59 -11.44 -32.37
N ASN A 192 -15.45 -10.76 -32.56
CA ASN A 192 -15.10 -10.11 -33.82
C ASN A 192 -14.84 -11.19 -34.89
N LEU A 193 -15.85 -11.45 -35.72
CA LEU A 193 -15.69 -12.11 -37.01
C LEU A 193 -15.12 -11.11 -38.01
N THR A 194 -13.88 -11.38 -38.43
CA THR A 194 -13.39 -11.30 -39.82
C THR A 194 -13.88 -10.15 -40.70
N HIS A 195 -12.96 -9.24 -41.05
CA HIS A 195 -12.85 -8.80 -42.44
C HIS A 195 -11.38 -8.44 -42.76
N THR A 196 -10.73 -9.32 -43.54
CA THR A 196 -9.63 -8.97 -44.45
C THR A 196 -9.92 -9.66 -45.78
N ALA A 197 -9.73 -8.91 -46.88
CA ALA A 197 -10.06 -9.22 -48.29
C ALA A 197 -11.58 -9.15 -48.60
N VAL A 198 -12.06 -8.37 -49.58
CA VAL A 198 -11.50 -7.98 -50.89
C VAL A 198 -11.29 -6.47 -51.00
#